data_AF-A0A950IHK0-F1
#
_entry.id   AF-A0A950IHK0-F1
#
_cell.length_a   1.000
_cell.length_b   1.000
_cell.length_c   1.000
_cell.angle_alpha   90.00
_cell.angle_beta   90.00
_cell.angle_gamma   90.00
#
_symmetry.space_group_name_H-M   'P 1'
#
loop_
_entity.id
_entity.type
_entity.pdbx_description
1 polymer ?
#
loop_
_entity_poly.entity_id
_entity_poly.type
_entity_poly.pdbx_seq_one_letter_code
_entity_poly.pdbx_strand_id
1 'polypeptide(L)'
;MQFRVFSASLALAIVVAGCTGGSSVTPTGSTSPRQPVAAQRHVNVSHNPSGRRVLDASGNLVDGGFESGGFANWQQCGDVNASIETSVIHSGTYAEQSGSTSSEPNGDAGVCQSVVVPTGGTLTFWTKQSTNETSTKYAYQEADLLDASGNVLDNLYTVASTGGWTQRTYDVSAYAGQTVYVY
;
A
#
# COMPACT_ATOMS: atom_id res chain seq x y z
N MET A 1 -20.11 -21.30 4.86
CA MET A 1 -19.20 -21.05 3.72
C MET A 1 -18.73 -19.62 3.85
N GLN A 2 -17.43 -19.42 4.09
CA GLN A 2 -16.77 -18.13 4.37
C GLN A 2 -16.30 -17.53 3.03
N PHE A 3 -16.74 -16.31 2.72
CA PHE A 3 -16.41 -15.60 1.48
C PHE A 3 -15.63 -14.33 1.85
N ARG A 4 -14.42 -14.12 1.30
CA ARG A 4 -13.61 -12.91 1.51
C ARG A 4 -13.53 -12.10 0.21
N VAL A 5 -14.28 -11.02 0.08
CA VAL A 5 -14.17 -10.15 -1.10
C VAL A 5 -13.22 -9.02 -0.76
N PHE A 6 -12.07 -9.00 -1.43
CA PHE A 6 -11.29 -7.79 -1.51
C PHE A 6 -11.34 -7.25 -2.93
N SER A 7 -11.51 -5.95 -3.03
CA SER A 7 -11.19 -5.24 -4.25
C SER A 7 -10.56 -3.92 -3.86
N ALA A 8 -9.31 -3.72 -4.26
CA ALA A 8 -8.61 -2.45 -4.15
C ALA A 8 -8.45 -1.84 -5.54
N SER A 9 -8.82 -0.58 -5.67
CA SER A 9 -8.45 0.25 -6.81
C SER A 9 -7.52 1.30 -6.24
N LEU A 10 -6.22 1.04 -6.33
CA LEU A 10 -5.24 2.05 -5.97
C LEU A 10 -5.40 3.20 -6.99
N ALA A 11 -5.33 4.44 -6.55
CA ALA A 11 -5.31 5.57 -7.47
C ALA A 11 -4.58 6.68 -6.73
N LEU A 12 -3.25 6.66 -6.88
CA LEU A 12 -2.41 7.70 -6.30
C LEU A 12 -2.29 8.86 -7.30
N ALA A 13 -2.69 10.05 -6.84
CA ALA A 13 -2.22 11.30 -7.40
C ALA A 13 -1.38 12.01 -6.33
N ILE A 14 -0.07 12.14 -6.56
CA ILE A 14 0.76 13.03 -5.75
C ILE A 14 0.52 14.45 -6.27
N VAL A 15 -0.09 15.30 -5.45
CA VAL A 15 -0.14 16.73 -5.74
C VAL A 15 1.18 17.34 -5.29
N VAL A 16 2.06 17.64 -6.25
CA VAL A 16 3.26 18.44 -5.98
C VAL A 16 2.82 19.88 -5.71
N ALA A 17 2.81 20.29 -4.44
CA ALA A 17 2.70 21.70 -4.10
C ALA A 17 4.01 22.40 -4.48
N GLY A 18 3.94 23.26 -5.51
CA GLY A 18 5.06 24.07 -5.99
C GLY A 18 5.63 25.01 -4.93
N CYS A 19 6.93 25.27 -5.06
CA CYS A 19 7.84 25.94 -4.14
C CYS A 19 7.48 27.40 -3.77
N THR A 20 7.90 27.86 -2.58
CA THR A 20 8.75 29.07 -2.39
C THR A 20 9.36 29.13 -0.98
N GLY A 21 10.66 29.49 -0.89
CA GLY A 21 11.23 30.22 0.25
C GLY A 21 11.96 29.38 1.31
N GLY A 22 13.29 29.51 1.37
CA GLY A 22 14.14 28.78 2.30
C GLY A 22 14.24 29.35 3.70
N SER A 23 14.80 28.55 4.60
CA SER A 23 15.76 28.94 5.65
C SER A 23 16.28 27.69 6.35
N SER A 24 17.60 27.62 6.52
CA SER A 24 18.29 26.61 7.29
C SER A 24 17.89 26.65 8.76
N VAL A 25 17.41 25.53 9.30
CA VAL A 25 17.37 25.30 10.74
C VAL A 25 17.95 23.91 11.03
N THR A 26 19.04 23.92 11.80
CA THR A 26 19.69 22.75 12.39
C THR A 26 18.73 22.09 13.39
N PRO A 27 18.46 20.77 13.34
CA PRO A 27 17.74 20.12 14.43
C PRO A 27 18.72 19.69 15.52
N THR A 28 18.68 20.40 16.65
CA THR A 28 19.25 19.93 17.93
C THR A 28 18.45 18.71 18.39
N GLY A 29 19.15 17.63 18.72
CA GLY A 29 18.57 16.35 19.07
C GLY A 29 17.68 16.37 20.32
N SER A 30 16.68 15.50 20.30
CA SER A 30 15.99 15.01 21.49
C SER A 30 15.89 13.49 21.40
N THR A 31 16.71 12.80 22.20
CA THR A 31 16.67 11.35 22.36
C THR A 31 15.51 10.99 23.27
N SER A 32 14.34 10.67 22.69
CA SER A 32 13.31 9.95 23.41
C SER A 32 13.70 8.47 23.51
N PRO A 33 13.60 7.80 24.67
CA PRO A 33 13.94 6.39 24.77
C PRO A 33 13.08 5.56 23.81
N ARG A 34 13.72 4.82 22.91
CA ARG A 34 13.07 3.89 21.97
C ARG A 34 12.37 2.81 22.80
N GLN A 35 11.05 2.92 22.93
CA GLN A 35 10.21 1.88 23.49
C GLN A 35 10.44 0.59 22.66
N PRO A 36 10.55 -0.60 23.26
CA PRO A 36 10.74 -1.84 22.51
C PRO A 36 9.60 -1.95 21.49
N VAL A 37 9.93 -1.84 20.20
CA VAL A 37 9.00 -2.10 19.12
C VAL A 37 8.52 -3.54 19.30
N ALA A 38 7.21 -3.73 19.48
CA ALA A 38 6.57 -5.01 19.27
C ALA A 38 7.12 -5.61 17.96
N ALA A 39 7.36 -6.93 17.91
CA ALA A 39 7.93 -7.60 16.75
C ALA A 39 7.37 -6.98 15.46
N GLN A 40 8.22 -6.26 14.71
CA GLN A 40 7.76 -5.53 13.53
C GLN A 40 7.14 -6.56 12.59
N ARG A 41 5.89 -6.33 12.22
CA ARG A 41 5.21 -7.17 11.23
C ARG A 41 6.04 -7.18 9.94
N HIS A 42 6.10 -8.33 9.30
CA HIS A 42 6.93 -8.57 8.12
C HIS A 42 6.06 -9.09 6.99
N VAL A 43 6.17 -8.47 5.82
CA VAL A 43 5.50 -8.87 4.59
C VAL A 43 6.51 -9.54 3.68
N ASN A 44 6.13 -10.67 3.10
CA ASN A 44 6.96 -11.39 2.15
C ASN A 44 7.06 -10.62 0.82
N VAL A 45 8.09 -9.79 0.71
CA VAL A 45 8.46 -9.14 -0.55
C VAL A 45 9.34 -10.13 -1.32
N SER A 46 8.74 -10.93 -2.20
CA SER A 46 9.47 -11.84 -3.09
C SER A 46 10.40 -11.03 -3.98
N HIS A 47 11.66 -10.91 -3.57
CA HIS A 47 12.62 -10.09 -4.27
C HIS A 47 12.77 -10.65 -5.69
N ASN A 48 12.23 -9.94 -6.68
CA ASN A 48 12.84 -9.91 -8.00
C ASN A 48 13.59 -8.57 -8.08
N PRO A 49 14.79 -8.47 -7.47
CA PRO A 49 15.48 -7.19 -7.27
C PRO A 49 16.13 -6.68 -8.56
N SER A 50 15.77 -7.24 -9.71
CA SER A 50 16.31 -6.83 -11.00
C SER A 50 15.58 -5.59 -11.54
N GLY A 51 15.93 -4.44 -10.97
CA GLY A 51 15.95 -3.18 -11.71
C GLY A 51 14.60 -2.49 -11.94
N ARG A 52 13.55 -2.84 -11.21
CA ARG A 52 12.24 -2.24 -11.45
C ARG A 52 12.02 -0.93 -10.70
N ARG A 53 12.67 0.13 -11.16
CA ARG A 53 12.31 1.50 -10.76
C ARG A 53 10.98 1.87 -11.42
N VAL A 54 9.87 1.52 -10.79
CA VAL A 54 8.54 1.90 -11.28
C VAL A 54 8.17 3.23 -10.67
N LEU A 55 8.78 4.27 -11.22
CA LEU A 55 8.31 5.63 -11.07
C LEU A 55 7.99 6.10 -12.49
N ASP A 56 6.90 6.82 -12.67
CA ASP A 56 6.91 7.79 -13.75
C ASP A 56 8.00 8.84 -13.45
N ALA A 57 8.41 9.65 -14.43
CA ALA A 57 9.47 10.64 -14.20
C ALA A 57 9.14 11.66 -13.07
N SER A 58 7.91 11.65 -12.57
CA SER A 58 7.35 12.55 -11.56
C SER A 58 7.32 11.96 -10.15
N GLY A 59 7.69 10.68 -9.97
CA GLY A 59 7.71 10.03 -8.65
C GLY A 59 6.37 9.43 -8.23
N ASN A 60 5.40 9.31 -9.13
CA ASN A 60 4.14 8.63 -8.86
C ASN A 60 4.27 7.11 -9.02
N LEU A 61 3.37 6.40 -8.34
CA LEU A 61 3.08 5.00 -8.66
C LEU A 61 2.61 4.88 -10.10
N VAL A 62 3.15 3.92 -10.84
CA VAL A 62 2.66 3.58 -12.18
C VAL A 62 1.51 2.59 -12.05
N ASP A 63 0.51 2.75 -12.92
CA ASP A 63 -0.63 1.84 -13.01
C ASP A 63 -1.36 1.66 -11.68
N GLY A 64 -1.54 2.77 -10.95
CA GLY A 64 -2.27 2.75 -9.68
C GLY A 64 -3.62 2.06 -9.82
N GLY A 65 -4.37 2.38 -10.88
CA GLY A 65 -5.69 1.83 -11.14
C GLY A 65 -5.73 0.37 -11.60
N PHE A 66 -4.57 -0.30 -11.77
CA PHE A 66 -4.47 -1.67 -12.29
C PHE A 66 -5.03 -1.86 -13.71
N GLU A 67 -5.11 -0.78 -14.48
CA GLU A 67 -5.73 -0.75 -15.80
C GLU A 67 -4.91 -1.47 -16.89
N SER A 68 -3.68 -1.89 -16.57
CA SER A 68 -2.94 -2.82 -17.43
C SER A 68 -3.56 -4.24 -17.48
N GLY A 69 -4.54 -4.53 -16.62
CA GLY A 69 -5.21 -5.83 -16.55
C GLY A 69 -4.35 -6.94 -15.96
N GLY A 70 -3.26 -6.58 -15.28
CA GLY A 70 -2.33 -7.51 -14.67
C GLY A 70 -1.33 -6.83 -13.76
N PHE A 71 -0.44 -7.62 -13.17
CA PHE A 71 0.62 -7.11 -12.28
C PHE A 71 1.89 -6.83 -13.05
N ALA A 72 1.74 -6.44 -14.31
CA ALA A 72 2.87 -6.07 -15.13
C ALA A 72 3.58 -4.87 -14.56
N ASN A 73 2.96 -4.01 -13.70
CA ASN A 73 3.48 -2.81 -13.00
C ASN A 73 3.64 -2.92 -11.49
N TRP A 74 3.19 -4.04 -10.93
CA TRP A 74 3.10 -4.28 -9.50
C TRP A 74 3.77 -5.60 -9.17
N GLN A 75 4.55 -5.67 -8.10
CA GLN A 75 5.13 -6.94 -7.68
C GLN A 75 4.10 -7.71 -6.85
N GLN A 76 3.98 -9.02 -7.03
CA GLN A 76 3.22 -9.87 -6.10
C GLN A 76 3.96 -9.94 -4.76
N CYS A 77 3.29 -9.61 -3.68
CA CYS A 77 3.86 -9.53 -2.32
C CYS A 77 2.89 -10.20 -1.32
N GLY A 78 3.42 -10.69 -0.20
CA GLY A 78 2.68 -11.56 0.71
C GLY A 78 2.98 -13.05 0.48
N ASP A 79 2.20 -13.90 1.13
CA ASP A 79 2.33 -15.36 1.11
C ASP A 79 1.65 -16.01 -0.09
N VAL A 80 0.62 -15.35 -0.62
CA VAL A 80 -0.16 -15.81 -1.76
C VAL A 80 -0.37 -14.68 -2.76
N ASN A 81 -0.61 -15.04 -4.02
CA ASN A 81 -0.80 -14.04 -5.07
C ASN A 81 -2.15 -13.33 -4.95
N ALA A 82 -2.13 -12.02 -5.16
CA ALA A 82 -3.29 -11.23 -5.53
C ALA A 82 -3.79 -11.58 -6.94
N SER A 83 -5.01 -11.16 -7.25
CA SER A 83 -5.68 -11.37 -8.54
C SER A 83 -6.26 -10.07 -9.10
N ILE A 84 -6.61 -10.05 -10.39
CA ILE A 84 -7.30 -8.92 -11.01
C ILE A 84 -8.81 -9.16 -10.97
N GLU A 85 -9.55 -8.16 -10.54
CA GLU A 85 -11.01 -8.11 -10.45
C GLU A 85 -11.59 -7.23 -11.56
N THR A 86 -12.77 -7.58 -12.06
CA THR A 86 -13.45 -6.87 -13.18
C THR A 86 -14.90 -6.50 -12.86
N SER A 87 -15.47 -7.07 -11.79
CA SER A 87 -16.86 -6.86 -11.39
C SER A 87 -17.00 -5.85 -10.25
N VAL A 88 -16.06 -5.88 -9.29
CA VAL A 88 -16.03 -4.96 -8.16
C VAL A 88 -14.88 -3.98 -8.37
N ILE A 89 -15.15 -2.95 -9.16
CA ILE A 89 -14.17 -1.93 -9.55
C ILE A 89 -14.62 -0.55 -9.06
N HIS A 90 -13.67 0.35 -8.76
CA HIS A 90 -13.98 1.74 -8.40
C HIS A 90 -14.24 2.59 -9.65
N SER A 91 -13.38 2.43 -10.64
CA SER A 91 -13.36 3.16 -11.90
C SER A 91 -12.62 2.33 -12.94
N GLY A 92 -12.79 2.61 -14.22
CA GLY A 92 -12.05 1.92 -15.28
C GLY A 92 -12.59 0.52 -15.57
N THR A 93 -11.68 -0.44 -15.75
CA THR A 93 -12.00 -1.83 -16.13
C THR A 93 -11.55 -2.83 -15.06
N TYR A 94 -10.51 -2.48 -14.30
CA TYR A 94 -9.82 -3.42 -13.44
C TYR A 94 -9.68 -2.88 -12.01
N ALA A 95 -9.54 -3.81 -11.07
CA ALA A 95 -9.10 -3.56 -9.71
C ALA A 95 -8.17 -4.71 -9.30
N GLU A 96 -7.35 -4.49 -8.30
CA GLU A 96 -6.63 -5.56 -7.62
C GLU A 96 -7.53 -6.25 -6.59
N GLN A 97 -7.31 -7.53 -6.37
CA GLN A 97 -7.97 -8.36 -5.37
C GLN A 97 -6.93 -9.18 -4.58
N SER A 98 -6.51 -8.67 -3.42
CA SER A 98 -5.96 -9.39 -2.26
C SER A 98 -6.98 -10.29 -1.56
N GLY A 99 -6.96 -11.58 -1.86
CA GLY A 99 -7.77 -12.55 -1.13
C GLY A 99 -8.59 -13.40 -2.08
N SER A 100 -9.71 -13.96 -1.59
CA SER A 100 -10.55 -14.81 -2.44
C SER A 100 -11.99 -14.89 -1.96
N THR A 101 -12.90 -14.72 -2.92
CA THR A 101 -14.33 -14.83 -2.69
C THR A 101 -14.76 -16.28 -2.48
N SER A 102 -14.05 -17.27 -3.02
CA SER A 102 -14.46 -18.68 -2.97
C SER A 102 -13.92 -19.46 -1.77
N SER A 103 -12.77 -19.05 -1.22
CA SER A 103 -12.08 -19.76 -0.15
C SER A 103 -11.17 -18.83 0.62
N GLU A 104 -11.04 -19.03 1.92
CA GLU A 104 -10.08 -18.30 2.74
C GLU A 104 -8.63 -18.68 2.38
N PRO A 105 -7.82 -17.73 1.87
CA PRO A 105 -6.40 -17.99 1.66
C PRO A 105 -5.66 -18.05 3.00
N ASN A 106 -4.67 -18.92 3.09
CA ASN A 106 -3.74 -18.96 4.21
C ASN A 106 -2.60 -17.98 3.95
N GLY A 107 -2.54 -16.92 4.74
CA GLY A 107 -1.50 -15.88 4.64
C GLY A 107 -1.98 -14.62 3.94
N ASP A 108 -1.03 -13.71 3.75
CA ASP A 108 -1.31 -12.38 3.20
C ASP A 108 -1.28 -12.39 1.66
N ALA A 109 -2.23 -11.72 1.04
CA ALA A 109 -2.28 -11.51 -0.41
C ALA A 109 -2.13 -10.02 -0.69
N GLY A 110 -1.33 -9.65 -1.68
CA GLY A 110 -1.29 -8.27 -2.12
C GLY A 110 -0.21 -8.02 -3.15
N VAL A 111 0.01 -6.74 -3.40
CA VAL A 111 1.01 -6.30 -4.36
C VAL A 111 1.79 -5.14 -3.79
N CYS A 112 3.02 -4.99 -4.22
CA CYS A 112 3.84 -3.86 -3.80
C CYS A 112 4.59 -3.19 -4.95
N GLN A 113 4.85 -1.90 -4.78
CA GLN A 113 5.62 -1.09 -5.73
C GLN A 113 6.58 -0.17 -4.98
N SER A 114 7.85 -0.20 -5.39
CA SER A 114 8.88 0.66 -4.80
C SER A 114 8.72 2.11 -5.27
N VAL A 115 8.76 3.06 -4.35
CA VAL A 115 8.71 4.49 -4.64
C VAL A 115 9.77 5.24 -3.86
N VAL A 116 10.28 6.32 -4.46
CA VAL A 116 11.04 7.34 -3.72
C VAL A 116 10.05 8.37 -3.23
N VAL A 117 9.89 8.50 -1.92
CA VAL A 117 8.90 9.42 -1.36
C VAL A 117 9.33 10.86 -1.62
N PRO A 118 8.50 11.71 -2.24
CA PRO A 118 8.83 13.11 -2.46
C PRO A 118 8.70 13.92 -1.18
N THR A 119 9.35 15.09 -1.15
CA THR A 119 9.13 16.09 -0.12
C THR A 119 7.65 16.50 -0.09
N GLY A 120 7.01 16.43 1.08
CA GLY A 120 5.57 16.71 1.22
C GLY A 120 4.67 15.64 0.59
N GLY A 121 5.19 14.42 0.37
CA GLY A 121 4.44 13.34 -0.27
C GLY A 121 3.17 12.95 0.48
N THR A 122 2.12 12.68 -0.28
CA THR A 122 0.87 12.09 0.20
C THR A 122 0.59 10.80 -0.54
N LEU A 123 -0.06 9.85 0.13
CA LEU A 123 -0.53 8.61 -0.46
C LEU A 123 -2.06 8.56 -0.40
N THR A 124 -2.70 8.62 -1.56
CA THR A 124 -4.15 8.51 -1.72
C THR A 124 -4.52 7.25 -2.50
N PHE A 125 -5.58 6.57 -2.06
CA PHE A 125 -6.10 5.38 -2.74
C PHE A 125 -7.56 5.08 -2.37
N TRP A 126 -8.22 4.26 -3.20
CA TRP A 126 -9.57 3.77 -2.92
C TRP A 126 -9.53 2.29 -2.54
N THR A 127 -10.29 1.92 -1.53
CA THR A 127 -10.44 0.51 -1.15
C THR A 127 -11.88 0.17 -0.87
N LYS A 128 -12.24 -1.07 -1.16
CA LYS A 128 -13.50 -1.67 -0.76
C LYS A 128 -13.19 -2.99 -0.07
N GLN A 129 -13.45 -3.02 1.23
CA GLN A 129 -13.18 -4.18 2.08
C GLN A 129 -14.45 -4.96 2.35
N SER A 130 -14.38 -6.28 2.31
CA SER A 130 -15.46 -7.15 2.76
C SER A 130 -14.94 -8.43 3.39
N THR A 131 -15.50 -8.73 4.55
CA THR A 131 -15.35 -10.01 5.22
C THR A 131 -16.66 -10.34 5.93
N ASN A 132 -16.86 -11.61 6.25
CA ASN A 132 -17.94 -12.05 7.12
C ASN A 132 -17.52 -12.08 8.61
N GLU A 133 -16.27 -11.71 8.91
CA GLU A 133 -15.79 -11.48 10.27
C GLU A 133 -16.27 -10.12 10.80
N THR A 134 -16.58 -10.07 12.10
CA THR A 134 -17.07 -8.84 12.75
C THR A 134 -15.94 -7.95 13.29
N SER A 135 -14.69 -8.40 13.15
CA SER A 135 -13.51 -7.69 13.64
C SER A 135 -12.27 -8.05 12.82
N THR A 136 -11.20 -7.29 13.00
CA THR A 136 -9.89 -7.52 12.39
C THR A 136 -9.10 -8.66 13.03
N LYS A 137 -9.73 -9.48 13.87
CA LYS A 137 -9.03 -10.56 14.60
C LYS A 137 -8.61 -11.72 13.70
N TYR A 138 -9.42 -12.06 12.71
CA TYR A 138 -9.22 -13.23 11.84
C TYR A 138 -9.14 -12.88 10.35
N ALA A 139 -9.77 -11.77 9.96
CA ALA A 139 -9.74 -11.26 8.60
C ALA A 139 -9.69 -9.73 8.65
N TYR A 140 -8.75 -9.18 7.90
CA TYR A 140 -8.64 -7.74 7.70
C TYR A 140 -7.92 -7.48 6.40
N GLN A 141 -7.92 -6.22 6.05
CA GLN A 141 -7.18 -5.65 4.96
C GLN A 141 -6.41 -4.46 5.48
N GLU A 142 -5.31 -4.16 4.83
CA GLU A 142 -4.41 -3.09 5.24
C GLU A 142 -3.76 -2.43 4.03
N ALA A 143 -2.97 -1.41 4.31
CA ALA A 143 -1.91 -0.94 3.43
C ALA A 143 -0.75 -0.51 4.31
N ASP A 144 0.46 -0.81 3.86
CA ASP A 144 1.69 -0.61 4.62
C ASP A 144 2.72 0.15 3.78
N LEU A 145 3.60 0.86 4.49
CA LEU A 145 4.91 1.22 3.95
C LEU A 145 5.92 0.21 4.47
N LEU A 146 6.66 -0.40 3.56
CA LEU A 146 7.68 -1.40 3.88
C LEU A 146 9.08 -0.89 3.52
N ASP A 147 10.08 -1.38 4.24
CA ASP A 147 11.46 -1.32 3.76
C ASP A 147 11.72 -2.39 2.69
N ALA A 148 12.93 -2.37 2.12
CA ALA A 148 13.31 -3.33 1.08
C ALA A 148 13.35 -4.79 1.57
N SER A 149 13.49 -5.01 2.88
CA SER A 149 13.46 -6.36 3.45
C SER A 149 12.03 -6.85 3.72
N GLY A 150 11.02 -5.99 3.56
CA GLY A 150 9.62 -6.30 3.88
C GLY A 150 9.24 -5.99 5.33
N ASN A 151 10.08 -5.30 6.10
CA ASN A 151 9.68 -4.85 7.43
C ASN A 151 8.69 -3.69 7.32
N VAL A 152 7.61 -3.74 8.09
CA VAL A 152 6.65 -2.63 8.17
C VAL A 152 7.30 -1.42 8.84
N LEU A 153 7.42 -0.34 8.07
CA LEU A 153 7.80 0.99 8.52
C LEU A 153 6.59 1.74 9.08
N ASP A 154 5.45 1.62 8.40
CA ASP A 154 4.18 2.26 8.77
C ASP A 154 2.99 1.37 8.40
N ASN A 155 1.99 1.30 9.28
CA ASN A 155 0.69 0.71 8.96
C ASN A 155 -0.31 1.85 8.76
N LEU A 156 -0.70 2.07 7.50
CA LEU A 156 -1.53 3.21 7.13
C LEU A 156 -3.00 2.96 7.51
N TYR A 157 -3.45 1.72 7.37
CA TYR A 157 -4.76 1.31 7.88
C TYR A 157 -4.83 -0.19 8.12
N THR A 158 -5.76 -0.58 9.00
CA THR A 158 -6.21 -1.96 9.15
C THR A 158 -7.73 -1.96 9.35
N VAL A 159 -8.49 -2.56 8.44
CA VAL A 159 -9.97 -2.55 8.46
C VAL A 159 -10.51 -3.91 8.03
N ALA A 160 -11.58 -4.37 8.68
CA ALA A 160 -12.24 -5.64 8.32
C ALA A 160 -13.24 -5.50 7.17
N SER A 161 -14.02 -4.41 7.13
CA SER A 161 -15.02 -4.17 6.08
C SER A 161 -15.36 -2.70 5.93
N THR A 162 -15.79 -2.32 4.73
CA THR A 162 -16.38 -1.01 4.44
C THR A 162 -17.76 -1.19 3.81
N GLY A 163 -18.61 -0.15 3.92
CA GLY A 163 -19.92 -0.12 3.27
C GLY A 163 -19.87 0.13 1.75
N GLY A 164 -18.68 0.23 1.16
CA GLY A 164 -18.46 0.63 -0.22
C GLY A 164 -17.02 1.06 -0.48
N TRP A 165 -16.78 1.66 -1.64
CA TRP A 165 -15.51 2.28 -1.95
C TRP A 165 -15.26 3.49 -1.06
N THR A 166 -14.11 3.51 -0.40
CA THR A 166 -13.72 4.57 0.53
C THR A 166 -12.34 5.09 0.14
N GLN A 167 -12.24 6.39 -0.11
CA GLN A 167 -10.97 7.07 -0.34
C GLN A 167 -10.23 7.24 0.97
N ARG A 168 -8.93 6.99 0.96
CA ARG A 168 -8.02 7.29 2.06
C ARG A 168 -6.88 8.13 1.56
N THR A 169 -6.40 9.03 2.40
CA THR A 169 -5.26 9.90 2.14
C THR A 169 -4.40 9.95 3.39
N TYR A 170 -3.10 9.66 3.22
CA TYR A 170 -2.11 9.66 4.28
C TYR A 170 -0.98 10.64 3.92
N ASP A 171 -0.52 11.39 4.92
CA ASP A 171 0.74 12.12 4.82
C ASP A 171 1.89 11.12 5.01
N VAL A 172 2.77 11.02 4.03
CA VAL A 172 3.95 10.15 4.06
C VAL A 172 5.25 10.96 4.04
N SER A 173 5.17 12.28 4.24
CA SER A 173 6.31 13.20 4.18
C SER A 173 7.43 12.89 5.17
N ALA A 174 7.13 12.17 6.26
CA ALA A 174 8.14 11.65 7.19
C ALA A 174 9.18 10.72 6.53
N TYR A 175 8.82 10.11 5.39
CA TYR A 175 9.68 9.22 4.61
C TYR A 175 10.34 9.93 3.41
N ALA A 176 10.22 11.25 3.28
CA ALA A 176 10.75 12.00 2.14
C ALA A 176 12.23 11.67 1.86
N GLY A 177 12.54 11.42 0.59
CA GLY A 177 13.85 11.02 0.10
C GLY A 177 14.20 9.55 0.29
N GLN A 178 13.41 8.79 1.06
CA GLN A 178 13.61 7.36 1.24
C GLN A 178 12.97 6.57 0.10
N THR A 179 13.58 5.43 -0.24
CA THR A 179 12.93 4.42 -1.08
C THR A 179 12.17 3.46 -0.18
N VAL A 180 10.85 3.41 -0.33
CA VAL A 180 9.94 2.53 0.41
C VAL A 180 9.14 1.68 -0.57
N TYR A 181 8.50 0.62 -0.10
CA TYR A 181 7.51 -0.12 -0.86
C TYR A 181 6.12 0.23 -0.34
N VAL A 182 5.23 0.62 -1.24
CA VAL A 182 3.80 0.69 -0.94
C VAL A 182 3.24 -0.72 -1.12
N TYR A 183 2.58 -1.26 -0.11
CA TYR A 183 1.87 -2.55 -0.11
C TYR A 183 0.37 -2.31 0.13
#